data_AF-A0A949LGU0-F1
#
_entry.id   AF-A0A949LGU0-F1
#
_cell.length_a   1.000
_cell.length_b   1.000
_cell.length_c   1.000
_cell.angle_alpha   90.00
_cell.angle_beta   90.00
_cell.angle_gamma   90.00
#
_symmetry.space_group_name_H-M   'P 1'
#
loop_
_entity.id
_entity.type
_entity.pdbx_description
1 polymer ?
#
loop_
_entity_poly.entity_id
_entity_poly.type
_entity_poly.pdbx_seq_one_letter_code
_entity_poly.pdbx_strand_id
1 'polypeptide(L)'
;ADLLDALKKKQLLAIGFETVELRQQLPLLIPMSEVAGRVAVQSAAHYLHGSMGGRGVLLGGATATGRGQVTVLGAGTAGTSAAKEAAAMGANITVFDLNAEALRRVKGLGANVTGLYPSREEIKKVLVRTDVLIGAVLVPGQAAPRLVTRDLVKTMPKGSVIVDIAVDQGGCIETIRPTDYCNPTYVEEGVVHMGVTNLPGAVPRTSSEALSAAILPYVIKLAQGGLEDSPALKSGINLNKGKVIHPALAQND
;
A
#
# COMPACT_ATOMS: atom_id res chain seq x y z
N ALA A 1 5.76 12.97 25.77
CA ALA A 1 4.74 13.99 25.44
C ALA A 1 4.21 13.65 24.08
N ASP A 2 2.89 13.47 23.95
CA ASP A 2 2.26 13.17 22.68
C ASP A 2 2.57 14.30 21.66
N LEU A 3 2.74 13.95 20.39
CA LEU A 3 2.96 14.90 19.30
C LEU A 3 1.83 15.94 19.28
N LEU A 4 0.60 15.50 19.50
CA LEU A 4 -0.58 16.36 19.55
C LEU A 4 -0.44 17.43 20.64
N ASP A 5 -0.06 17.05 21.86
CA ASP A 5 0.16 17.99 22.97
C ASP A 5 1.27 19.00 22.68
N ALA A 6 2.36 18.54 22.05
CA ALA A 6 3.47 19.41 21.68
C ALA A 6 3.03 20.47 20.66
N LEU A 7 2.21 20.08 19.67
CA LEU A 7 1.66 21.00 18.67
C LEU A 7 0.60 21.94 19.27
N LYS A 8 -0.28 21.44 20.15
CA LYS A 8 -1.26 22.24 20.91
C LYS A 8 -0.57 23.37 21.68
N LYS A 9 0.50 23.06 22.44
CA LYS A 9 1.29 24.04 23.22
C LYS A 9 1.93 25.14 22.38
N LYS A 10 2.33 24.85 21.14
CA LYS A 10 2.94 25.83 20.23
C LYS A 10 1.93 26.75 19.54
N GLN A 11 0.62 26.51 19.71
CA GLN A 11 -0.46 27.32 19.11
C GLN A 11 -0.36 27.47 17.58
N LEU A 12 0.19 26.46 16.89
CA LEU A 12 0.40 26.50 15.45
C LEU A 12 -0.90 26.20 14.66
N LEU A 13 -0.89 26.60 13.40
CA LEU A 13 -1.73 26.00 12.37
C LEU A 13 -1.00 24.75 11.84
N ALA A 14 -1.62 23.58 11.93
CA ALA A 14 -1.06 22.32 11.43
C ALA A 14 -1.97 21.72 10.37
N ILE A 15 -1.42 21.43 9.20
CA ILE A 15 -2.12 20.80 8.08
C ILE A 15 -1.51 19.41 7.88
N GLY A 16 -2.32 18.35 7.97
CA GLY A 16 -1.91 16.99 7.68
C GLY A 16 -2.03 16.70 6.19
N PHE A 17 -1.02 16.08 5.57
CA PHE A 17 -1.09 15.75 4.15
C PHE A 17 -2.12 14.66 3.87
N GLU A 18 -2.24 13.72 4.80
CA GLU A 18 -3.17 12.61 4.82
C GLU A 18 -4.64 13.02 5.01
N THR A 19 -4.90 14.28 5.39
CA THR A 19 -6.24 14.84 5.57
C THR A 19 -6.61 15.91 4.53
N VAL A 20 -5.67 16.30 3.66
CA VAL A 20 -5.98 17.14 2.49
C VAL A 20 -6.80 16.33 1.50
N GLU A 21 -8.05 16.76 1.29
CA GLU A 21 -9.04 16.05 0.49
C GLU A 21 -9.55 16.93 -0.64
N LEU A 22 -9.61 16.38 -1.85
CA LEU A 22 -10.20 17.03 -3.01
C LEU A 22 -11.06 16.02 -3.76
N ARG A 23 -12.36 16.31 -3.89
CA ARG A 23 -13.32 15.45 -4.61
C ARG A 23 -13.29 13.99 -4.11
N GLN A 24 -13.32 13.78 -2.79
CA GLN A 24 -13.29 12.45 -2.16
C GLN A 24 -11.99 11.66 -2.41
N GLN A 25 -10.91 12.35 -2.74
CA GLN A 25 -9.58 11.77 -2.90
C GLN A 25 -8.58 12.46 -1.98
N LEU A 26 -7.51 11.73 -1.63
CA LEU A 26 -6.39 12.22 -0.83
C LEU A 26 -5.18 12.46 -1.76
N PRO A 27 -5.15 13.58 -2.52
CA PRO A 27 -4.18 13.81 -3.59
C PRO A 27 -2.72 13.73 -3.13
N LEU A 28 -2.44 14.10 -1.88
CA LEU A 28 -1.09 14.06 -1.34
C LEU A 28 -0.63 12.66 -0.91
N LEU A 29 -1.55 11.69 -0.78
CA LEU A 29 -1.21 10.28 -0.51
C LEU A 29 -1.06 9.42 -1.76
N ILE A 30 -1.67 9.84 -2.88
CA ILE A 30 -1.58 9.15 -4.17
C ILE A 30 -0.12 8.85 -4.56
N PRO A 31 0.82 9.82 -4.60
CA PRO A 31 2.19 9.53 -5.05
C PRO A 31 2.89 8.50 -4.15
N MET A 32 2.67 8.57 -2.84
CA MET A 32 3.26 7.60 -1.89
C MET A 32 2.65 6.21 -2.06
N SER A 33 1.36 6.13 -2.38
CA SER A 33 0.69 4.86 -2.68
C SER A 33 1.21 4.24 -3.97
N GLU A 34 1.44 5.04 -5.01
CA GLU A 34 2.01 4.56 -6.28
C GLU A 34 3.43 4.00 -6.09
N VAL A 35 4.27 4.73 -5.37
CA VAL A 35 5.63 4.29 -5.04
C VAL A 35 5.58 3.01 -4.20
N ALA A 36 4.77 2.97 -3.14
CA ALA A 36 4.66 1.80 -2.28
C ALA A 36 4.26 0.54 -3.05
N GLY A 37 3.29 0.65 -3.97
CA GLY A 37 2.86 -0.47 -4.81
C GLY A 37 3.99 -1.03 -5.69
N ARG A 38 4.80 -0.16 -6.29
CA ARG A 38 5.95 -0.57 -7.12
C ARG A 38 7.08 -1.17 -6.30
N VAL A 39 7.46 -0.50 -5.22
CA VAL A 39 8.51 -0.96 -4.31
C VAL A 39 8.12 -2.31 -3.71
N ALA A 40 6.85 -2.52 -3.35
CA ALA A 40 6.38 -3.81 -2.83
C ALA A 40 6.69 -4.98 -3.78
N VAL A 41 6.45 -4.81 -5.08
CA VAL A 41 6.75 -5.86 -6.09
C VAL A 41 8.25 -6.03 -6.28
N GLN A 42 9.02 -4.94 -6.31
CA GLN A 42 10.47 -4.99 -6.45
C GLN A 42 11.13 -5.71 -5.26
N SER A 43 10.70 -5.37 -4.03
CA SER A 43 11.14 -6.06 -2.81
C SER A 43 10.68 -7.51 -2.80
N ALA A 44 9.44 -7.79 -3.18
CA ALA A 44 8.96 -9.17 -3.26
C ALA A 44 9.79 -10.02 -4.22
N ALA A 45 10.11 -9.49 -5.41
CA ALA A 45 10.95 -10.17 -6.38
C ALA A 45 12.35 -10.47 -5.82
N HIS A 46 12.94 -9.53 -5.09
CA HIS A 46 14.22 -9.73 -4.42
C HIS A 46 14.16 -10.85 -3.37
N TYR A 47 13.17 -10.82 -2.48
CA TYR A 47 13.01 -11.84 -1.43
C TYR A 47 12.47 -13.17 -1.95
N LEU A 48 11.97 -13.21 -3.19
CA LEU A 48 11.58 -14.46 -3.86
C LEU A 48 12.79 -15.24 -4.35
N HIS A 49 13.98 -14.62 -4.47
CA HIS A 49 15.21 -15.33 -4.82
C HIS A 49 15.55 -16.41 -3.79
N GLY A 50 16.01 -17.57 -4.24
CA GLY A 50 16.37 -18.69 -3.37
C GLY A 50 17.49 -18.35 -2.39
N SER A 51 18.46 -17.52 -2.81
CA SER A 51 19.54 -17.03 -1.95
C SER A 51 19.07 -16.12 -0.82
N MET A 52 17.87 -15.54 -0.92
CA MET A 52 17.23 -14.71 0.10
C MET A 52 16.23 -15.51 0.96
N GLY A 53 16.15 -16.83 0.78
CA GLY A 53 15.21 -17.71 1.49
C GLY A 53 13.84 -17.87 0.82
N GLY A 54 13.64 -17.24 -0.33
CA GLY A 54 12.43 -17.39 -1.14
C GLY A 54 12.40 -18.67 -1.97
N ARG A 55 11.34 -18.82 -2.75
CA ARG A 55 11.06 -20.00 -3.57
C ARG A 55 12.02 -20.19 -4.75
N GLY A 56 12.77 -19.16 -5.13
CA GLY A 56 13.65 -19.16 -6.31
C GLY A 56 12.90 -19.01 -7.64
N VAL A 57 11.75 -18.34 -7.63
CA VAL A 57 10.95 -18.11 -8.84
C VAL A 57 11.32 -16.76 -9.46
N LEU A 58 11.65 -16.76 -10.74
CA LEU A 58 11.75 -15.53 -11.52
C LEU A 58 10.36 -15.14 -12.02
N LEU A 59 9.86 -13.97 -11.63
CA LEU A 59 8.48 -13.54 -11.93
C LEU A 59 8.15 -13.59 -13.43
N GLY A 60 9.06 -13.12 -14.28
CA GLY A 60 8.91 -13.15 -15.73
C GLY A 60 9.06 -14.53 -16.38
N GLY A 61 9.60 -15.50 -15.64
CA GLY A 61 10.08 -16.76 -16.19
C GLY A 61 11.24 -16.57 -17.18
N ALA A 62 11.58 -17.65 -17.87
CA ALA A 62 12.55 -17.71 -18.95
C ALA A 62 12.05 -18.69 -20.03
N THR A 63 12.83 -18.85 -21.10
CA THR A 63 12.52 -19.85 -22.13
C THR A 63 12.43 -21.24 -21.49
N ALA A 64 11.37 -21.99 -21.82
CA ALA A 64 11.04 -23.30 -21.26
C ALA A 64 10.67 -23.32 -19.77
N THR A 65 10.28 -22.19 -19.16
CA THR A 65 9.74 -22.14 -17.79
C THR A 65 8.38 -21.45 -17.73
N GLY A 66 7.63 -21.71 -16.65
CA GLY A 66 6.44 -20.93 -16.33
C GLY A 66 6.79 -19.52 -15.81
N ARG A 67 5.77 -18.66 -15.78
CA ARG A 67 5.80 -17.31 -15.16
C ARG A 67 5.38 -17.41 -13.70
N GLY A 68 5.93 -16.57 -12.84
CA GLY A 68 5.53 -16.46 -11.44
C GLY A 68 4.10 -15.96 -11.29
N GLN A 69 3.46 -16.32 -10.18
CA GLN A 69 2.08 -15.96 -9.86
C GLN A 69 2.05 -14.88 -8.77
N VAL A 70 1.52 -13.71 -9.11
CA VAL A 70 1.37 -12.56 -8.20
C VAL A 70 -0.11 -12.35 -7.91
N THR A 71 -0.48 -12.32 -6.64
CA THR A 71 -1.82 -12.02 -6.17
C THR A 71 -1.83 -10.68 -5.45
N VAL A 72 -2.75 -9.80 -5.80
CA VAL A 72 -2.90 -8.47 -5.19
C VAL A 72 -4.28 -8.35 -4.56
N LEU A 73 -4.34 -7.98 -3.29
CA LEU A 73 -5.58 -7.70 -2.56
C LEU A 73 -5.81 -6.20 -2.55
N GLY A 74 -6.82 -5.72 -3.27
CA GLY A 74 -7.13 -4.31 -3.47
C GLY A 74 -6.65 -3.78 -4.83
N ALA A 75 -7.52 -3.04 -5.51
CA ALA A 75 -7.32 -2.40 -6.80
C ALA A 75 -7.36 -0.86 -6.72
N GLY A 76 -7.08 -0.31 -5.53
CA GLY A 76 -6.78 1.11 -5.33
C GLY A 76 -5.45 1.53 -5.97
N THR A 77 -4.94 2.71 -5.62
CA THR A 77 -3.70 3.26 -6.21
C THR A 77 -2.49 2.36 -6.01
N ALA A 78 -2.25 1.90 -4.78
CA ALA A 78 -1.13 1.01 -4.46
C ALA A 78 -1.25 -0.35 -5.16
N GLY A 79 -2.43 -0.99 -5.07
CA GLY A 79 -2.68 -2.28 -5.71
C GLY A 79 -2.62 -2.23 -7.23
N THR A 80 -3.15 -1.17 -7.85
CA THR A 80 -3.03 -0.95 -9.31
C THR A 80 -1.57 -0.78 -9.72
N SER A 81 -0.78 -0.04 -8.93
CA SER A 81 0.64 0.16 -9.21
C SER A 81 1.46 -1.13 -9.05
N ALA A 82 1.16 -1.93 -8.03
CA ALA A 82 1.73 -3.25 -7.84
C ALA A 82 1.37 -4.20 -9.01
N ALA A 83 0.09 -4.28 -9.37
CA ALA A 83 -0.35 -5.10 -10.49
C ALA A 83 0.31 -4.69 -11.81
N LYS A 84 0.45 -3.38 -12.07
CA LYS A 84 1.12 -2.85 -13.25
C LYS A 84 2.61 -3.21 -13.28
N GLU A 85 3.32 -3.04 -12.17
CA GLU A 85 4.75 -3.37 -12.06
C GLU A 85 4.98 -4.88 -12.25
N ALA A 86 4.22 -5.73 -11.56
CA ALA A 86 4.30 -7.17 -11.70
C ALA A 86 3.95 -7.64 -13.13
N ALA A 87 2.96 -7.01 -13.77
CA ALA A 87 2.62 -7.28 -15.16
C ALA A 87 3.76 -6.94 -16.11
N ALA A 88 4.40 -5.78 -15.92
CA ALA A 88 5.54 -5.35 -16.71
C ALA A 88 6.77 -6.25 -16.51
N MET A 89 6.97 -6.81 -15.32
CA MET A 89 7.99 -7.82 -15.05
C MET A 89 7.68 -9.18 -15.69
N GLY A 90 6.51 -9.35 -16.30
CA GLY A 90 6.13 -10.60 -16.93
C GLY A 90 5.56 -11.64 -15.97
N ALA A 91 5.02 -11.28 -14.81
CA ALA A 91 4.28 -12.24 -13.98
C ALA A 91 2.90 -12.58 -14.56
N ASN A 92 2.20 -13.56 -13.99
CA ASN A 92 0.74 -13.71 -14.08
C ASN A 92 0.12 -13.08 -12.85
N ILE A 93 -0.92 -12.25 -13.03
CA ILE A 93 -1.44 -11.40 -11.97
C ILE A 93 -2.90 -11.70 -11.75
N THR A 94 -3.28 -11.89 -10.49
CA THR A 94 -4.67 -11.94 -10.04
C THR A 94 -4.91 -10.82 -9.05
N VAL A 95 -5.86 -9.92 -9.34
CA VAL A 95 -6.23 -8.80 -8.47
C VAL A 95 -7.63 -9.03 -7.92
N PHE A 96 -7.79 -8.87 -6.61
CA PHE A 96 -9.09 -8.94 -5.93
C PHE A 96 -9.57 -7.56 -5.51
N ASP A 97 -10.82 -7.20 -5.84
CA ASP A 97 -11.46 -5.97 -5.36
C ASP A 97 -13.00 -6.10 -5.41
N LEU A 98 -13.71 -5.33 -4.59
CA LEU A 98 -15.17 -5.26 -4.59
C LEU A 98 -15.72 -4.30 -5.67
N ASN A 99 -14.91 -3.34 -6.11
CA ASN A 99 -15.30 -2.34 -7.09
C ASN A 99 -15.09 -2.85 -8.52
N ALA A 100 -16.20 -3.03 -9.25
CA ALA A 100 -16.21 -3.49 -10.63
C ALA A 100 -15.39 -2.61 -11.58
N GLU A 101 -15.44 -1.28 -11.40
CA GLU A 101 -14.67 -0.34 -12.24
C GLU A 101 -13.18 -0.44 -11.96
N ALA A 102 -12.80 -0.64 -10.69
CA ALA A 102 -11.42 -0.91 -10.33
C ALA A 102 -10.91 -2.20 -10.98
N LEU A 103 -11.71 -3.27 -10.95
CA LEU A 103 -11.40 -4.53 -11.64
C LEU A 103 -11.26 -4.36 -13.16
N ARG A 104 -12.14 -3.56 -13.80
CA ARG A 104 -12.02 -3.25 -15.24
C ARG A 104 -10.72 -2.50 -15.55
N ARG A 105 -10.37 -1.51 -14.72
CA ARG A 105 -9.13 -0.73 -14.86
C ARG A 105 -7.89 -1.63 -14.78
N VAL A 106 -7.80 -2.49 -13.76
CA VAL A 106 -6.63 -3.38 -13.60
C VAL A 106 -6.58 -4.46 -14.68
N LYS A 107 -7.72 -5.01 -15.12
CA LYS A 107 -7.76 -5.93 -16.27
C LYS A 107 -7.23 -5.28 -17.56
N GLY A 108 -7.43 -3.97 -17.72
CA GLY A 108 -6.89 -3.20 -18.84
C GLY A 108 -5.37 -3.02 -18.82
N LEU A 109 -4.67 -3.41 -17.75
CA LEU A 109 -3.21 -3.25 -17.64
C LEU A 109 -2.43 -4.24 -18.54
N GLY A 110 -3.03 -5.38 -18.87
CA GLY A 110 -2.37 -6.38 -19.73
C GLY A 110 -3.12 -7.70 -19.80
N ALA A 111 -2.85 -8.49 -20.83
CA ALA A 111 -3.47 -9.79 -21.05
C ALA A 111 -3.16 -10.81 -19.93
N ASN A 112 -2.09 -10.59 -19.18
CA ASN A 112 -1.66 -11.37 -18.03
C ASN A 112 -2.27 -10.92 -16.69
N VAL A 113 -3.25 -10.01 -16.71
CA VAL A 113 -3.93 -9.51 -15.50
C VAL A 113 -5.38 -9.97 -15.46
N THR A 114 -5.73 -10.70 -14.40
CA THR A 114 -7.10 -11.13 -14.10
C THR A 114 -7.63 -10.32 -12.92
N GLY A 115 -8.83 -9.74 -13.06
CA GLY A 115 -9.57 -9.13 -11.96
C GLY A 115 -10.69 -10.05 -11.47
N LEU A 116 -10.75 -10.33 -10.17
CA LEU A 116 -11.74 -11.22 -9.56
C LEU A 116 -12.42 -10.54 -8.36
N TYR A 117 -13.66 -10.92 -8.09
CA TYR A 117 -14.33 -10.55 -6.84
C TYR A 117 -13.77 -11.38 -5.68
N PRO A 118 -13.54 -10.78 -4.49
CA PRO A 118 -13.04 -11.50 -3.34
C PRO A 118 -14.13 -12.39 -2.73
N SER A 119 -13.84 -13.68 -2.64
CA SER A 119 -14.53 -14.62 -1.75
C SER A 119 -13.50 -15.50 -1.07
N ARG A 120 -13.81 -16.04 0.11
CA ARG A 120 -12.87 -16.90 0.85
C ARG A 120 -12.42 -18.10 0.01
N GLU A 121 -13.34 -18.69 -0.75
CA GLU A 121 -13.05 -19.82 -1.64
C GLU A 121 -12.15 -19.41 -2.81
N GLU A 122 -12.43 -18.26 -3.44
CA GLU A 122 -11.67 -17.81 -4.60
C GLU A 122 -10.25 -17.39 -4.21
N ILE A 123 -10.12 -16.66 -3.10
CA ILE A 123 -8.82 -16.31 -2.52
C ILE A 123 -8.04 -17.60 -2.22
N LYS A 124 -8.65 -18.59 -1.55
CA LYS A 124 -7.99 -19.87 -1.27
C LYS A 124 -7.50 -20.57 -2.54
N LYS A 125 -8.34 -20.67 -3.58
CA LYS A 125 -7.96 -21.31 -4.86
C LYS A 125 -6.75 -20.63 -5.51
N VAL A 126 -6.66 -19.31 -5.41
CA VAL A 126 -5.55 -18.52 -5.97
C VAL A 126 -4.28 -18.62 -5.11
N LEU A 127 -4.41 -18.57 -3.79
CA LEU A 127 -3.26 -18.58 -2.87
C LEU A 127 -2.44 -19.86 -2.92
N VAL A 128 -3.05 -21.02 -3.18
CA VAL A 128 -2.35 -22.31 -3.31
C VAL A 128 -1.24 -22.30 -4.37
N ARG A 129 -1.33 -21.43 -5.37
CA ARG A 129 -0.33 -21.28 -6.44
C ARG A 129 0.39 -19.94 -6.42
N THR A 130 0.17 -19.10 -5.41
CA THR A 130 0.70 -17.74 -5.37
C THR A 130 2.16 -17.73 -4.89
N ASP A 131 3.05 -17.20 -5.72
CA ASP A 131 4.46 -16.99 -5.36
C ASP A 131 4.66 -15.68 -4.58
N VAL A 132 3.90 -14.64 -4.95
CA VAL A 132 3.93 -13.33 -4.28
C VAL A 132 2.51 -12.86 -3.98
N LEU A 133 2.23 -12.54 -2.72
CA LEU A 133 0.99 -11.91 -2.28
C LEU A 133 1.27 -10.46 -1.85
N ILE A 134 0.57 -9.51 -2.46
CA ILE A 134 0.62 -8.09 -2.09
C ILE A 134 -0.69 -7.70 -1.40
N GLY A 135 -0.61 -7.31 -0.13
CA GLY A 135 -1.70 -6.68 0.61
C GLY A 135 -1.75 -5.19 0.29
N ALA A 136 -2.81 -4.72 -0.35
CA ALA A 136 -2.99 -3.32 -0.75
C ALA A 136 -4.42 -2.81 -0.48
N VAL A 137 -5.07 -3.37 0.55
CA VAL A 137 -6.42 -3.00 0.95
C VAL A 137 -6.37 -1.81 1.88
N LEU A 138 -7.08 -0.76 1.51
CA LEU A 138 -7.25 0.45 2.31
C LEU A 138 -8.74 0.65 2.55
N VAL A 139 -9.16 0.72 3.82
CA VAL A 139 -10.51 1.17 4.19
C VAL A 139 -10.34 2.51 4.90
N PRO A 140 -10.70 3.64 4.28
CA PRO A 140 -10.51 4.95 4.88
C PRO A 140 -11.12 5.05 6.28
N GLY A 141 -10.31 5.45 7.27
CA GLY A 141 -10.76 5.67 8.64
C GLY A 141 -11.03 4.42 9.48
N GLN A 142 -10.71 3.21 8.99
CA GLN A 142 -10.87 1.97 9.73
C GLN A 142 -9.65 1.06 9.58
N ALA A 143 -9.47 0.12 10.51
CA ALA A 143 -8.43 -0.90 10.38
C ALA A 143 -8.68 -1.75 9.13
N ALA A 144 -7.61 -2.18 8.45
CA ALA A 144 -7.73 -3.04 7.29
C ALA A 144 -8.39 -4.38 7.69
N PRO A 145 -9.39 -4.88 6.93
CA PRO A 145 -9.99 -6.17 7.22
C PRO A 145 -8.96 -7.28 7.01
N ARG A 146 -8.92 -8.25 7.93
CA ARG A 146 -8.08 -9.46 7.80
C ARG A 146 -8.69 -10.39 6.74
N LEU A 147 -8.29 -10.23 5.49
CA LEU A 147 -8.79 -11.02 4.36
C LEU A 147 -8.12 -12.38 4.25
N VAL A 148 -6.86 -12.49 4.65
CA VAL A 148 -6.07 -13.72 4.58
C VAL A 148 -5.78 -14.21 5.98
N THR A 149 -6.45 -15.29 6.38
CA THR A 149 -6.23 -15.92 7.69
C THR A 149 -4.94 -16.75 7.70
N ARG A 150 -4.42 -17.08 8.88
CA ARG A 150 -3.26 -17.97 9.05
C ARG A 150 -3.43 -19.29 8.30
N ASP A 151 -4.63 -19.87 8.33
CA ASP A 151 -4.93 -21.11 7.61
C ASP A 151 -4.82 -20.94 6.09
N LEU A 152 -5.14 -19.77 5.54
CA LEU A 152 -4.93 -19.49 4.12
C LEU A 152 -3.45 -19.31 3.80
N VAL A 153 -2.67 -18.68 4.68
CA VAL A 153 -1.21 -18.54 4.53
C VAL A 153 -0.54 -19.92 4.47
N LYS A 154 -0.96 -20.87 5.33
CA LYS A 154 -0.46 -22.26 5.29
C LYS A 154 -0.69 -22.99 3.96
N THR A 155 -1.67 -22.56 3.17
CA THR A 155 -1.91 -23.14 1.85
C THR A 155 -0.98 -22.61 0.77
N MET A 156 -0.28 -21.50 1.03
CA MET A 156 0.67 -20.95 0.08
C MET A 156 1.89 -21.87 -0.08
N PRO A 157 2.51 -21.88 -1.26
CA PRO A 157 3.76 -22.60 -1.45
C PRO A 157 4.85 -22.11 -0.48
N LYS A 158 5.65 -23.05 0.05
CA LYS A 158 6.82 -22.68 0.87
C LYS A 158 7.79 -21.83 0.06
N GLY A 159 8.37 -20.82 0.72
CA GLY A 159 9.25 -19.83 0.10
C GLY A 159 8.52 -18.73 -0.67
N SER A 160 7.18 -18.75 -0.76
CA SER A 160 6.42 -17.61 -1.28
C SER A 160 6.65 -16.37 -0.40
N VAL A 161 6.37 -15.20 -0.96
CA VAL A 161 6.58 -13.91 -0.30
C VAL A 161 5.26 -13.17 -0.12
N ILE A 162 5.04 -12.60 1.07
CA ILE A 162 3.95 -11.69 1.38
C ILE A 162 4.55 -10.31 1.62
N VAL A 163 4.04 -9.29 0.94
CA VAL A 163 4.31 -7.88 1.26
C VAL A 163 3.00 -7.19 1.56
N ASP A 164 2.82 -6.68 2.77
CA ASP A 164 1.57 -6.00 3.16
C ASP A 164 1.80 -4.49 3.27
N ILE A 165 1.30 -3.74 2.30
CA ILE A 165 1.32 -2.28 2.28
C ILE A 165 0.34 -1.74 3.33
N ALA A 166 -0.71 -2.49 3.67
CA ALA A 166 -1.72 -2.08 4.65
C ALA A 166 -1.27 -2.29 6.11
N VAL A 167 -0.04 -2.76 6.33
CA VAL A 167 0.51 -3.04 7.67
C VAL A 167 0.44 -1.83 8.61
N ASP A 168 0.55 -0.61 8.08
CA ASP A 168 0.43 0.65 8.81
C ASP A 168 -0.94 0.83 9.48
N GLN A 169 -1.96 0.16 8.96
CA GLN A 169 -3.33 0.18 9.47
C GLN A 169 -3.76 -1.18 10.04
N GLY A 170 -2.78 -1.97 10.46
CA GLY A 170 -2.95 -3.30 11.04
C GLY A 170 -2.65 -4.44 10.07
N GLY A 171 -2.73 -4.23 8.76
CA GLY A 171 -2.50 -5.23 7.72
C GLY A 171 -3.73 -6.09 7.38
N CYS A 172 -3.82 -6.54 6.12
CA CYS A 172 -4.92 -7.39 5.65
C CYS A 172 -4.61 -8.89 5.70
N ILE A 173 -3.40 -9.27 6.11
CA ILE A 173 -2.99 -10.67 6.36
C ILE A 173 -2.87 -10.91 7.86
N GLU A 174 -3.42 -11.98 8.41
CA GLU A 174 -3.44 -12.26 9.86
C GLU A 174 -2.06 -12.48 10.47
N THR A 175 -1.14 -13.12 9.73
CA THR A 175 0.22 -13.42 10.19
C THR A 175 1.20 -12.26 10.01
N ILE A 176 0.77 -11.13 9.44
CA ILE A 176 1.65 -9.98 9.19
C ILE A 176 1.93 -9.19 10.48
N ARG A 177 3.16 -8.69 10.61
CA ARG A 177 3.63 -7.85 11.70
C ARG A 177 4.49 -6.72 11.12
N PRO A 178 4.45 -5.51 11.71
CA PRO A 178 5.35 -4.44 11.31
C PRO A 178 6.82 -4.85 11.40
N THR A 179 7.59 -4.46 10.39
CA THR A 179 9.05 -4.65 10.26
C THR A 179 9.68 -3.33 9.80
N ASP A 180 11.00 -3.27 9.71
CA ASP A 180 11.73 -2.09 9.25
C ASP A 180 12.82 -2.47 8.24
N TYR A 181 13.53 -1.49 7.66
CA TYR A 181 14.58 -1.80 6.68
C TYR A 181 15.82 -2.49 7.25
N CYS A 182 16.01 -2.49 8.57
CA CYS A 182 17.11 -3.21 9.21
C CYS A 182 16.80 -4.70 9.33
N ASN A 183 15.54 -5.04 9.63
CA ASN A 183 15.02 -6.40 9.72
C ASN A 183 13.72 -6.52 8.90
N PRO A 184 13.83 -6.49 7.56
CA PRO A 184 12.68 -6.29 6.67
C PRO A 184 11.76 -7.49 6.54
N THR A 185 12.26 -8.68 6.88
CA THR A 185 11.50 -9.91 6.69
C THR A 185 11.62 -10.87 7.85
N TYR A 186 10.58 -11.70 8.04
CA TYR A 186 10.61 -12.90 8.86
C TYR A 186 9.90 -14.04 8.14
N VAL A 187 10.06 -15.27 8.63
CA VAL A 187 9.39 -16.45 8.08
C VAL A 187 8.34 -16.95 9.06
N GLU A 188 7.12 -17.15 8.58
CA GLU A 188 6.01 -17.72 9.34
C GLU A 188 5.21 -18.64 8.43
N GLU A 189 4.83 -19.82 8.92
CA GLU A 189 4.16 -20.88 8.12
C GLU A 189 4.94 -21.29 6.85
N GLY A 190 6.26 -21.07 6.81
CA GLY A 190 7.11 -21.34 5.65
C GLY A 190 7.02 -20.31 4.53
N VAL A 191 6.40 -19.15 4.80
CA VAL A 191 6.23 -18.02 3.89
C VAL A 191 7.02 -16.82 4.41
N VAL A 192 7.73 -16.12 3.52
CA VAL A 192 8.48 -14.90 3.85
C VAL A 192 7.49 -13.74 3.97
N HIS A 193 7.55 -13.00 5.06
CA HIS A 193 6.67 -11.87 5.36
C HIS A 193 7.49 -10.58 5.42
N MET A 194 7.06 -9.56 4.68
CA MET A 194 7.61 -8.21 4.72
C MET A 194 6.49 -7.23 5.07
N GLY A 195 6.58 -6.63 6.25
CA GLY A 195 5.61 -5.66 6.76
C GLY A 195 6.26 -4.30 7.01
N VAL A 196 7.08 -3.81 6.07
CA VAL A 196 7.80 -2.54 6.24
C VAL A 196 6.81 -1.38 6.12
N THR A 197 6.74 -0.55 7.16
CA THR A 197 5.73 0.52 7.33
C THR A 197 5.99 1.79 6.52
N ASN A 198 7.09 1.85 5.78
CA ASN A 198 7.43 3.00 4.94
C ASN A 198 8.14 2.54 3.66
N LEU A 199 7.44 1.76 2.82
CA LEU A 199 7.96 1.31 1.53
C LEU A 199 8.51 2.44 0.63
N PRO A 200 7.88 3.64 0.54
CA PRO A 200 8.45 4.74 -0.22
C PRO A 200 9.83 5.22 0.29
N GLY A 201 10.16 4.98 1.56
CA GLY A 201 11.45 5.32 2.16
C GLY A 201 12.65 4.62 1.52
N ALA A 202 12.47 3.49 0.83
CA ALA A 202 13.56 2.79 0.13
C ALA A 202 14.12 3.57 -1.07
N VAL A 203 13.32 4.46 -1.66
CA VAL A 203 13.64 5.16 -2.91
C VAL A 203 13.52 6.67 -2.75
N PRO A 204 14.29 7.28 -1.82
CA PRO A 204 14.06 8.65 -1.36
C PRO A 204 14.14 9.69 -2.48
N ARG A 205 15.02 9.53 -3.47
CA ARG A 205 15.10 10.44 -4.62
C ARG A 205 13.77 10.53 -5.36
N THR A 206 13.21 9.39 -5.76
CA THR A 206 11.93 9.30 -6.47
C THR A 206 10.77 9.73 -5.59
N SER A 207 10.72 9.27 -4.33
CA SER A 207 9.65 9.62 -3.40
C SER A 207 9.60 11.11 -3.10
N SER A 208 10.75 11.74 -2.87
CA SER A 208 10.83 13.18 -2.63
C SER A 208 10.40 13.98 -3.86
N GLU A 209 10.83 13.60 -5.06
CA GLU A 209 10.40 14.25 -6.31
C GLU A 209 8.88 14.15 -6.51
N ALA A 210 8.32 12.94 -6.38
CA ALA A 210 6.88 12.69 -6.56
C ALA A 210 6.01 13.42 -5.52
N LEU A 211 6.42 13.37 -4.25
CA LEU A 211 5.72 14.06 -3.16
C LEU A 211 5.80 15.57 -3.33
N SER A 212 6.98 16.11 -3.67
CA SER A 212 7.18 17.55 -3.87
C SER A 212 6.32 18.07 -5.03
N ALA A 213 6.26 17.34 -6.14
CA ALA A 213 5.41 17.71 -7.28
C ALA A 213 3.92 17.78 -6.90
N ALA A 214 3.43 16.85 -6.07
CA ALA A 214 2.05 16.85 -5.60
C ALA A 214 1.77 17.98 -4.60
N ILE A 215 2.72 18.30 -3.73
CA ILE A 215 2.55 19.33 -2.67
C ILE A 215 2.74 20.76 -3.21
N LEU A 216 3.54 20.96 -4.27
CA LEU A 216 3.92 22.29 -4.76
C LEU A 216 2.74 23.26 -5.00
N PRO A 217 1.62 22.86 -5.65
CA PRO A 217 0.47 23.76 -5.84
C PRO A 217 -0.14 24.23 -4.52
N TYR A 218 -0.14 23.37 -3.49
CA TYR A 218 -0.68 23.66 -2.16
C TYR A 218 0.24 24.62 -1.40
N VAL A 219 1.56 24.44 -1.49
CA VAL A 219 2.55 25.32 -0.86
C VAL A 219 2.52 26.72 -1.48
N ILE A 220 2.46 26.81 -2.82
CA ILE A 220 2.34 28.11 -3.51
C ILE A 220 1.06 28.83 -3.06
N LYS A 221 -0.06 28.11 -3.00
CA LYS A 221 -1.34 28.70 -2.57
C LYS A 221 -1.29 29.18 -1.12
N LEU A 222 -0.67 28.42 -0.21
CA LEU A 222 -0.44 28.84 1.18
C LEU A 222 0.45 30.07 1.26
N ALA A 223 1.55 30.12 0.50
CA ALA A 223 2.47 31.26 0.48
C ALA A 223 1.82 32.55 -0.03
N GLN A 224 0.79 32.43 -0.88
CA GLN A 224 0.00 33.55 -1.39
C GLN A 224 -1.20 33.92 -0.49
N GLY A 225 -1.31 33.31 0.70
CA GLY A 225 -2.42 33.57 1.63
C GLY A 225 -3.74 32.89 1.27
N GLY A 226 -3.77 32.00 0.28
CA GLY A 226 -4.98 31.37 -0.27
C GLY A 226 -5.53 30.19 0.55
N LEU A 227 -5.28 30.15 1.87
CA LEU A 227 -5.83 29.11 2.74
C LEU A 227 -7.37 29.18 2.77
N GLU A 228 -7.92 30.38 2.89
CA GLU A 228 -9.36 30.58 3.00
C GLU A 228 -10.11 30.19 1.71
N ASP A 229 -9.45 30.30 0.56
CA ASP A 229 -10.02 30.02 -0.77
C ASP A 229 -9.75 28.58 -1.23
N SER A 230 -9.27 27.71 -0.34
CA SER A 230 -8.89 26.34 -0.68
C SER A 230 -9.64 25.32 0.17
N PRO A 231 -10.76 24.77 -0.32
CA PRO A 231 -11.49 23.71 0.38
C PRO A 231 -10.60 22.52 0.74
N ALA A 232 -9.66 22.16 -0.15
CA ALA A 232 -8.72 21.05 0.09
C ALA A 232 -7.70 21.34 1.20
N LEU A 233 -7.17 22.56 1.29
CA LEU A 233 -6.27 22.91 2.40
C LEU A 233 -7.03 22.99 3.72
N LYS A 234 -8.29 23.48 3.67
CA LYS A 234 -9.17 23.56 4.85
C LYS A 234 -9.48 22.18 5.42
N SER A 235 -9.76 21.19 4.57
CA SER A 235 -10.01 19.83 5.04
C SER A 235 -8.79 19.26 5.77
N GLY A 236 -7.58 19.64 5.34
CA GLY A 236 -6.33 19.19 5.93
C GLY A 236 -5.98 19.82 7.29
N ILE A 237 -6.74 20.82 7.76
CA ILE A 237 -6.42 21.52 9.02
C ILE A 237 -6.68 20.58 10.22
N ASN A 238 -5.60 20.08 10.80
CA ASN A 238 -5.62 19.24 12.00
C ASN A 238 -5.72 20.09 13.27
N LEU A 239 -4.94 21.17 13.35
CA LEU A 239 -4.92 22.10 14.48
C LEU A 239 -4.95 23.55 14.00
N ASN A 240 -5.62 24.42 14.74
CA ASN A 240 -5.58 25.87 14.53
C ASN A 240 -5.51 26.59 15.88
N LYS A 241 -4.48 27.43 16.09
CA LYS A 241 -4.22 28.13 17.36
C LYS A 241 -4.22 27.18 18.57
N GLY A 242 -3.67 25.98 18.37
CA GLY A 242 -3.59 24.93 19.39
C GLY A 242 -4.91 24.22 19.72
N LYS A 243 -5.99 24.49 18.97
CA LYS A 243 -7.26 23.76 19.08
C LYS A 243 -7.34 22.68 18.01
N VAL A 244 -7.84 21.49 18.38
CA VAL A 244 -8.14 20.41 17.43
C VAL A 244 -9.30 20.84 16.55
N ILE A 245 -9.10 20.79 15.23
CA ILE A 245 -10.11 21.14 14.22
C ILE A 245 -10.60 19.90 13.49
N HIS A 246 -9.70 18.97 13.18
CA HIS A 246 -10.06 17.79 12.39
C HIS A 246 -10.87 16.77 13.20
N PRO A 247 -12.06 16.35 12.74
CA PRO A 247 -12.96 15.46 13.50
C PRO A 247 -12.32 14.13 13.91
N ALA A 248 -11.49 13.54 13.05
CA ALA A 248 -10.83 12.26 13.33
C ALA A 248 -9.83 12.32 14.51
N LEU A 249 -9.33 13.52 14.85
CA LEU A 249 -8.43 13.71 15.99
C LEU A 249 -9.21 14.06 17.27
N ALA A 250 -10.42 14.60 17.15
CA ALA A 250 -11.27 14.95 18.29
C ALA A 250 -11.91 13.73 18.97
N GLN A 251 -11.94 12.57 18.31
CA GLN A 251 -12.50 11.33 18.85
C GLN A 251 -11.51 10.52 19.71
N ASN A 252 -10.23 10.91 19.73
CA ASN A 252 -9.15 10.23 20.46
C ASN A 252 -8.67 11.00 21.71
N ASP A 253 -9.32 12.12 22.06
CA ASP A 253 -9.08 12.89 23.31
C ASP A 253 -10.04 12.42 24.43
#